data_AF-A0A843CJX3-F1
#
_entry.id   AF-A0A843CJX3-F1
#
_cell.length_a   1.000
_cell.length_b   1.000
_cell.length_c   1.000
_cell.angle_alpha   90.00
_cell.angle_beta   90.00
_cell.angle_gamma   90.00
#
_symmetry.space_group_name_H-M   'P 1'
#
loop_
_entity.id
_entity.type
_entity.pdbx_description
1 polymer ?
#
loop_
_entity_poly.entity_id
_entity_poly.type
_entity_poly.pdbx_seq_one_letter_code
_entity_poly.pdbx_strand_id
1 'polypeptide(L)'
;MNVYGEEPILISISSELDNVIFDGKWTNSNEWKQSSYDRLTFDDGTEIHLRTAHQGDFIYVQINVASDMFIDKGSDSAVVCFDTKNDKTIIPQSDDYCFFTALDGKKSFSYQGNNTPAINGYFRKIPNDKDFVAVGSSSDKHDRYNKTPHPSYEFKIPLSLLGRSDNYGFFISVFDAHTKNHYSWPYKVDNQSIVSIPSPNQWGDIVSPDKSLPEFNLFSLLVILFPIILGIQLFSKFRFSKLLYNYN
;
A
#
# COMPACT_ATOMS: atom_id res chain seq x y z
N MET A 1 -19.49 17.69 3.72
CA MET A 1 -19.26 17.10 5.05
C MET A 1 -17.76 17.11 5.28
N ASN A 2 -17.31 17.69 6.39
CA ASN A 2 -15.89 17.70 6.74
C ASN A 2 -15.49 16.26 7.08
N VAL A 3 -14.53 15.72 6.32
CA VAL A 3 -13.81 14.50 6.68
C VAL A 3 -13.14 14.81 8.01
N TYR A 4 -13.56 14.14 9.10
CA TYR A 4 -12.68 14.01 10.26
C TYR A 4 -11.44 13.32 9.73
N GLY A 5 -10.30 14.02 9.76
CA GLY A 5 -9.06 13.48 9.22
C GLY A 5 -8.70 12.20 9.96
N GLU A 6 -8.94 11.06 9.31
CA GLU A 6 -8.41 9.78 9.76
C GLU A 6 -6.88 9.91 9.80
N GLU A 7 -6.27 9.42 10.88
CA GLU A 7 -4.80 9.37 10.98
C GLU A 7 -4.24 8.55 9.80
N PRO A 8 -3.17 9.00 9.15
CA PRO A 8 -2.62 8.30 8.00
C PRO A 8 -2.17 6.89 8.38
N ILE A 9 -2.37 5.94 7.47
CA ILE A 9 -1.76 4.61 7.58
C ILE A 9 -0.26 4.77 7.38
N LEU A 10 0.53 4.24 8.31
CA LEU A 10 1.98 4.29 8.16
C LEU A 10 2.46 3.07 7.37
N ILE A 11 3.44 3.25 6.49
CA ILE A 11 4.15 2.15 5.83
C ILE A 11 5.62 2.18 6.22
N SER A 12 6.20 1.02 6.52
CA SER A 12 7.60 0.89 6.92
C SER A 12 8.37 0.02 5.94
N ILE A 13 9.67 0.27 5.84
CA ILE A 13 10.58 -0.62 5.12
C ILE A 13 10.70 -1.96 5.86
N SER A 14 10.78 -3.04 5.10
CA SER A 14 11.03 -4.39 5.60
C SER A 14 12.16 -5.07 4.84
N SER A 15 12.91 -5.95 5.50
CA SER A 15 13.91 -6.79 4.85
C SER A 15 13.51 -8.26 4.76
N GLU A 16 12.25 -8.59 5.08
CA GLU A 16 11.80 -9.97 5.31
C GLU A 16 10.53 -10.35 4.52
N LEU A 17 9.97 -9.46 3.70
CA LEU A 17 8.72 -9.72 2.95
C LEU A 17 8.94 -10.56 1.70
N ASP A 18 10.18 -10.70 1.23
CA ASP A 18 10.58 -11.69 0.25
C ASP A 18 10.45 -13.13 0.78
N ASN A 19 10.44 -13.30 2.11
CA ASN A 19 10.19 -14.58 2.77
C ASN A 19 8.70 -14.88 3.00
N VAL A 20 7.79 -13.94 2.71
CA VAL A 20 6.34 -14.15 2.86
C VAL A 20 5.84 -15.09 1.77
N ILE A 21 5.18 -16.16 2.20
CA ILE A 21 4.46 -17.04 1.30
C ILE A 21 3.06 -16.46 1.07
N PHE A 22 2.79 -15.98 -0.14
CA PHE A 22 1.48 -15.44 -0.51
C PHE A 22 0.47 -16.57 -0.71
N ASP A 23 -0.12 -17.03 0.38
CA ASP A 23 -1.19 -18.03 0.39
C ASP A 23 -2.47 -17.55 1.10
N GLY A 24 -2.54 -16.24 1.39
CA GLY A 24 -3.70 -15.55 1.95
C GLY A 24 -3.85 -15.75 3.45
N LYS A 25 -2.79 -16.12 4.16
CA LYS A 25 -2.77 -16.35 5.61
C LYS A 25 -1.35 -16.25 6.15
N TRP A 26 -1.22 -16.22 7.48
CA TRP A 26 0.07 -16.42 8.11
C TRP A 26 0.47 -17.90 7.95
N THR A 27 1.46 -18.19 7.11
CA THR A 27 2.08 -19.52 7.02
C THR A 27 2.97 -19.80 8.23
N ASN A 28 3.60 -18.76 8.79
CA ASN A 28 4.36 -18.86 10.03
C ASN A 28 4.29 -17.58 10.87
N SER A 29 4.68 -17.66 12.15
CA SER A 29 4.54 -16.56 13.11
C SER A 29 5.47 -15.36 12.89
N ASN A 30 6.38 -15.43 11.92
CA ASN A 30 7.34 -14.36 11.62
C ASN A 30 6.98 -13.57 10.37
N GLU A 31 6.11 -14.10 9.51
CA GLU A 31 5.56 -13.33 8.39
C GLU A 31 4.89 -12.07 8.92
N TRP A 32 5.01 -10.96 8.20
CA TRP A 32 4.40 -9.68 8.55
C TRP A 32 4.78 -9.10 9.93
N LYS A 33 5.82 -9.62 10.61
CA LYS A 33 6.30 -9.01 11.88
C LYS A 33 6.98 -7.66 11.65
N GLN A 34 7.82 -7.57 10.61
CA GLN A 34 8.51 -6.35 10.22
C GLN A 34 7.65 -5.54 9.24
N SER A 35 6.48 -5.12 9.71
CA SER A 35 5.58 -4.23 8.98
C SER A 35 4.86 -3.33 9.96
N SER A 36 4.32 -2.23 9.44
CA SER A 36 3.45 -1.34 10.19
C SER A 36 2.14 -2.05 10.51
N TYR A 37 1.45 -1.60 11.56
CA TYR A 37 0.25 -2.23 12.06
C TYR A 37 -0.79 -1.19 12.44
N ASP A 38 -1.98 -1.36 11.89
CA ASP A 38 -3.16 -0.57 12.21
C ASP A 38 -4.32 -1.51 12.57
N ARG A 39 -5.07 -1.13 13.61
CA ARG A 39 -6.26 -1.85 14.07
C ARG A 39 -7.48 -1.01 13.74
N LEU A 40 -8.30 -1.50 12.82
CA LEU A 40 -9.52 -0.82 12.39
C LEU A 40 -10.71 -1.50 13.06
N THR A 41 -11.50 -0.72 13.80
CA THR A 41 -12.67 -1.21 14.54
C THR A 41 -13.93 -0.50 14.05
N PHE A 42 -15.00 -1.27 13.84
CA PHE A 42 -16.26 -0.78 13.29
C PHE A 42 -17.39 -0.80 14.34
N ASP A 43 -18.45 -0.02 14.10
CA ASP A 43 -19.58 0.16 15.03
C ASP A 43 -20.29 -1.17 15.41
N ASP A 44 -20.23 -2.19 14.54
CA ASP A 44 -20.81 -3.52 14.76
C ASP A 44 -19.87 -4.51 15.48
N GLY A 45 -18.68 -4.05 15.89
CA GLY A 45 -17.67 -4.88 16.53
C GLY A 45 -16.74 -5.60 15.54
N THR A 46 -16.90 -5.40 14.22
CA THR A 46 -15.96 -5.92 13.23
C THR A 46 -14.58 -5.33 13.47
N GLU A 47 -13.56 -6.15 13.31
CA GLU A 47 -12.16 -5.81 13.52
C GLU A 47 -11.32 -6.27 12.32
N ILE A 48 -10.59 -5.31 11.74
CA ILE A 48 -9.62 -5.56 10.69
C ILE A 48 -8.23 -5.20 11.21
N HIS A 49 -7.32 -6.17 11.15
CA HIS A 49 -5.89 -5.95 11.35
C HIS A 49 -5.25 -5.68 9.99
N LEU A 50 -4.74 -4.48 9.83
CA LEU A 50 -4.03 -4.04 8.64
C LEU A 50 -2.52 -4.09 8.91
N ARG A 51 -1.78 -4.72 7.99
CA ARG A 51 -0.32 -4.67 7.96
C ARG A 51 0.13 -4.09 6.63
N THR A 52 1.05 -3.13 6.68
CA THR A 52 1.59 -2.47 5.50
C THR A 52 3.10 -2.37 5.60
N ALA A 53 3.79 -2.66 4.52
CA ALA A 53 5.22 -2.46 4.42
C ALA A 53 5.67 -2.39 2.96
N HIS A 54 6.91 -1.97 2.73
CA HIS A 54 7.52 -2.02 1.42
C HIS A 54 8.90 -2.68 1.47
N GLN A 55 9.29 -3.30 0.36
CA GLN A 55 10.60 -3.90 0.19
C GLN A 55 10.93 -3.96 -1.31
N GLY A 56 12.09 -3.41 -1.68
CA GLY A 56 12.50 -3.33 -3.07
C GLY A 56 11.45 -2.60 -3.91
N ASP A 57 11.02 -3.21 -5.01
CA ASP A 57 10.06 -2.62 -5.96
C ASP A 57 8.59 -2.93 -5.64
N PHE A 58 8.24 -3.20 -4.38
CA PHE A 58 6.89 -3.62 -4.00
C PHE A 58 6.37 -2.95 -2.73
N ILE A 59 5.07 -2.66 -2.74
CA ILE A 59 4.26 -2.42 -1.54
C ILE A 59 3.51 -3.70 -1.19
N TYR A 60 3.49 -4.02 0.10
CA TYR A 60 2.88 -5.20 0.68
C TYR A 60 1.74 -4.77 1.60
N VAL A 61 0.58 -5.38 1.43
CA VAL A 61 -0.59 -5.13 2.28
C VAL A 61 -1.19 -6.47 2.70
N GLN A 62 -1.38 -6.67 4.00
CA GLN A 62 -2.21 -7.74 4.54
C GLN A 62 -3.43 -7.13 5.22
N ILE A 63 -4.59 -7.70 4.92
CA ILE A 63 -5.87 -7.40 5.54
C ILE A 63 -6.36 -8.69 6.22
N ASN A 64 -6.61 -8.62 7.52
CA ASN A 64 -7.02 -9.78 8.31
C ASN A 64 -8.29 -9.44 9.11
N VAL A 65 -9.39 -10.12 8.80
CA VAL A 65 -10.73 -9.82 9.31
C VAL A 65 -11.02 -10.73 10.50
N ALA A 66 -10.28 -10.57 11.59
CA ALA A 66 -10.25 -11.52 12.71
C ALA A 66 -11.60 -11.70 13.44
N SER A 67 -12.55 -10.78 13.24
CA SER A 67 -13.91 -10.86 13.80
C SER A 67 -14.91 -11.63 12.94
N ASP A 68 -14.65 -11.76 11.64
CA ASP A 68 -15.55 -12.48 10.72
C ASP A 68 -15.27 -13.97 10.78
N MET A 69 -16.25 -14.71 11.27
CA MET A 69 -16.15 -16.14 11.52
C MET A 69 -16.77 -16.99 10.41
N PHE A 70 -17.32 -16.34 9.38
CA PHE A 70 -17.92 -16.97 8.22
C PHE A 70 -16.90 -16.96 7.06
N ILE A 71 -16.91 -18.04 6.29
CA ILE A 71 -15.96 -18.24 5.18
C ILE A 71 -16.78 -18.40 3.91
N ASP A 72 -17.13 -17.28 3.29
CA ASP A 72 -17.93 -17.25 2.06
C ASP A 72 -17.02 -17.20 0.83
N LYS A 73 -16.36 -18.34 0.57
CA LYS A 73 -15.34 -18.49 -0.49
C LYS A 73 -15.83 -17.98 -1.85
N GLY A 74 -15.05 -17.09 -2.43
CA GLY A 74 -15.31 -16.51 -3.75
C GLY A 74 -16.34 -15.38 -3.76
N SER A 75 -16.95 -15.07 -2.61
CA SER A 75 -17.87 -13.95 -2.40
C SER A 75 -17.23 -12.89 -1.52
N ASP A 76 -16.63 -13.29 -0.38
CA ASP A 76 -15.84 -12.38 0.44
C ASP A 76 -14.64 -11.88 -0.38
N SER A 77 -14.34 -10.59 -0.24
CA SER A 77 -13.28 -9.97 -1.03
C SER A 77 -12.69 -8.75 -0.37
N ALA A 78 -11.51 -8.37 -0.85
CA ALA A 78 -10.83 -7.16 -0.44
C ALA A 78 -10.36 -6.34 -1.65
N VAL A 79 -10.35 -5.03 -1.47
CA VAL A 79 -9.84 -4.04 -2.41
C VAL A 79 -8.82 -3.16 -1.68
N VAL A 80 -7.70 -2.88 -2.35
CA VAL A 80 -6.69 -1.90 -1.94
C VAL A 80 -6.50 -0.91 -3.07
N CYS A 81 -6.56 0.39 -2.79
CA CYS A 81 -6.46 1.46 -3.78
C CYS A 81 -5.36 2.47 -3.44
N PHE A 82 -4.76 3.03 -4.48
CA PHE A 82 -3.71 4.04 -4.43
C PHE A 82 -4.03 5.19 -5.40
N ASP A 83 -4.02 6.41 -4.89
CA ASP A 83 -3.92 7.65 -5.66
C ASP A 83 -2.44 8.05 -5.64
N THR A 84 -1.77 7.85 -6.77
CA THR A 84 -0.30 7.87 -6.81
C THR A 84 0.30 9.26 -6.81
N LYS A 85 -0.47 10.28 -7.20
CA LYS A 85 -0.07 11.68 -7.04
C LYS A 85 -0.62 12.30 -5.76
N ASN A 86 -1.49 11.58 -5.07
CA ASN A 86 -2.26 12.05 -3.93
C ASN A 86 -2.96 13.39 -4.21
N ASP A 87 -3.52 13.54 -5.41
CA ASP A 87 -4.15 14.78 -5.86
C ASP A 87 -5.63 14.89 -5.45
N LYS A 88 -6.18 13.82 -4.83
CA LYS A 88 -7.51 13.76 -4.22
C LYS A 88 -8.59 14.15 -5.23
N THR A 89 -8.48 13.67 -6.46
CA THR A 89 -9.46 13.96 -7.51
C THR A 89 -10.83 13.33 -7.24
N ILE A 90 -11.89 14.01 -7.70
CA ILE A 90 -13.28 13.50 -7.58
C ILE A 90 -13.53 12.36 -8.57
N ILE A 91 -12.84 12.37 -9.71
CA ILE A 91 -12.94 11.33 -10.74
C ILE A 91 -11.55 10.71 -10.84
N PRO A 92 -11.42 9.38 -10.69
CA PRO A 92 -10.12 8.73 -10.73
C PRO A 92 -9.49 8.80 -12.11
N GLN A 93 -8.23 9.23 -12.11
CA GLN A 93 -7.35 9.41 -13.26
C GLN A 93 -6.54 8.15 -13.57
N SER A 94 -5.77 8.17 -14.66
CA SER A 94 -4.95 7.04 -15.10
C SER A 94 -3.85 6.63 -14.11
N ASP A 95 -3.56 7.49 -13.14
CA ASP A 95 -2.58 7.26 -12.07
C ASP A 95 -3.22 6.77 -10.75
N ASP A 96 -4.53 6.54 -10.75
CA ASP A 96 -5.24 5.89 -9.65
C ASP A 96 -5.42 4.40 -9.95
N TYR A 97 -5.01 3.55 -9.01
CA TYR A 97 -5.02 2.11 -9.16
C TYR A 97 -5.74 1.44 -8.01
N CYS A 98 -6.45 0.36 -8.30
CA CYS A 98 -7.05 -0.49 -7.29
C CYS A 98 -6.79 -1.97 -7.58
N PHE A 99 -6.64 -2.75 -6.53
CA PHE A 99 -6.26 -4.16 -6.58
C PHE A 99 -7.29 -4.95 -5.79
N PHE A 100 -7.88 -5.95 -6.43
CA PHE A 100 -8.94 -6.78 -5.87
C PHE A 100 -8.45 -8.21 -5.70
N THR A 101 -8.90 -8.88 -4.65
CA THR A 101 -8.87 -10.35 -4.58
C THR A 101 -10.07 -10.91 -3.82
N ALA A 102 -10.54 -12.09 -4.22
CA ALA A 102 -11.59 -12.83 -3.52
C ALA A 102 -10.99 -13.88 -2.57
N LEU A 103 -11.77 -14.30 -1.56
CA LEU A 103 -11.38 -15.27 -0.53
C LEU A 103 -11.12 -16.70 -1.04
N ASP A 104 -11.28 -16.94 -2.35
CA ASP A 104 -10.89 -18.21 -2.99
C ASP A 104 -9.47 -18.20 -3.56
N GLY A 105 -8.79 -17.04 -3.55
CA GLY A 105 -7.43 -16.85 -4.08
C GLY A 105 -7.31 -17.05 -5.59
N LYS A 106 -8.42 -17.26 -6.31
CA LYS A 106 -8.44 -17.58 -7.74
C LYS A 106 -8.79 -16.39 -8.61
N LYS A 107 -9.35 -15.33 -8.02
CA LYS A 107 -9.78 -14.13 -8.74
C LYS A 107 -9.10 -12.91 -8.15
N SER A 108 -8.08 -12.42 -8.84
CA SER A 108 -7.41 -11.17 -8.52
C SER A 108 -7.31 -10.28 -9.75
N PHE A 109 -7.61 -8.99 -9.58
CA PHE A 109 -7.70 -8.03 -10.68
C PHE A 109 -7.07 -6.70 -10.32
N SER A 110 -6.37 -6.11 -11.29
CA SER A 110 -5.96 -4.72 -11.27
C SER A 110 -6.98 -3.85 -12.00
N TYR A 111 -7.23 -2.68 -11.43
CA TYR A 111 -8.08 -1.63 -11.96
C TYR A 111 -7.30 -0.33 -12.08
N GLN A 112 -7.66 0.48 -13.06
CA GLN A 112 -7.09 1.80 -13.30
C GLN A 112 -8.21 2.81 -13.51
N GLY A 113 -8.06 4.03 -12.99
CA GLY A 113 -8.99 5.12 -13.27
C GLY A 113 -9.07 5.42 -14.77
N ASN A 114 -10.28 5.66 -15.26
CA ASN A 114 -10.55 5.78 -16.70
C ASN A 114 -11.45 6.97 -17.08
N ASN A 115 -11.72 7.90 -16.15
CA ASN A 115 -12.57 9.08 -16.36
C ASN A 115 -13.96 8.81 -16.99
N THR A 116 -14.36 7.55 -17.10
CA THR A 116 -15.57 7.09 -17.79
C THR A 116 -16.37 6.27 -16.79
N PRO A 117 -17.67 6.57 -16.60
CA PRO A 117 -18.51 5.81 -15.69
C PRO A 117 -18.48 4.30 -16.00
N ALA A 118 -18.36 3.48 -14.95
CA ALA A 118 -18.31 2.04 -14.97
C ALA A 118 -19.11 1.48 -13.79
N ILE A 119 -19.39 0.17 -13.81
CA ILE A 119 -20.06 -0.51 -12.67
C ILE A 119 -19.23 -0.35 -11.38
N ASN A 120 -17.90 -0.25 -11.52
CA ASN A 120 -16.95 -0.07 -10.42
C ASN A 120 -16.65 1.41 -10.17
N GLY A 121 -17.64 2.29 -10.33
CA GLY A 121 -17.49 3.75 -10.25
C GLY A 121 -16.92 4.32 -11.54
N TYR A 122 -15.60 4.57 -11.58
CA TYR A 122 -14.88 5.15 -12.72
C TYR A 122 -13.59 4.39 -13.05
N PHE A 123 -13.48 3.19 -12.49
CA PHE A 123 -12.35 2.29 -12.69
C PHE A 123 -12.66 1.28 -13.80
N ARG A 124 -11.68 1.09 -14.70
CA ARG A 124 -11.69 0.00 -15.67
C ARG A 124 -10.76 -1.10 -15.20
N LYS A 125 -11.12 -2.35 -15.49
CA LYS A 125 -10.20 -3.48 -15.30
C LYS A 125 -9.08 -3.43 -16.33
N ILE A 126 -7.85 -3.65 -15.90
CA ILE A 126 -6.66 -3.74 -16.76
C ILE A 126 -6.02 -5.13 -16.63
N PRO A 127 -5.15 -5.55 -17.56
CA PRO A 127 -4.30 -6.72 -17.34
C PRO A 127 -3.46 -6.53 -16.08
N ASN A 128 -3.34 -7.58 -15.28
CA ASN A 128 -2.47 -7.58 -14.11
C ASN A 128 -1.01 -7.46 -14.55
N ASP A 129 -0.22 -6.69 -13.81
CA ASP A 129 1.23 -6.71 -13.94
C ASP A 129 1.76 -8.12 -13.63
N LYS A 130 2.82 -8.54 -14.31
CA LYS A 130 3.41 -9.88 -14.15
C LYS A 130 3.90 -10.16 -12.73
N ASP A 131 4.28 -9.13 -11.99
CA ASP A 131 4.82 -9.21 -10.64
C ASP A 131 3.76 -8.90 -9.56
N PHE A 132 2.52 -8.58 -9.96
CA PHE A 132 1.40 -8.43 -9.03
C PHE A 132 0.92 -9.79 -8.53
N VAL A 133 0.79 -9.90 -7.20
CA VAL A 133 0.21 -11.07 -6.53
C VAL A 133 -0.85 -10.58 -5.56
N ALA A 134 -2.03 -11.20 -5.58
CA ALA A 134 -3.02 -11.01 -4.53
C ALA A 134 -3.79 -12.30 -4.28
N VAL A 135 -3.91 -12.69 -3.01
CA VAL A 135 -4.50 -13.96 -2.59
C VAL A 135 -5.39 -13.72 -1.38
N GLY A 136 -6.64 -14.18 -1.45
CA GLY A 136 -7.51 -14.32 -0.30
C GLY A 136 -7.62 -15.78 0.12
N SER A 137 -7.55 -16.06 1.41
CA SER A 137 -7.74 -17.40 1.97
C SER A 137 -8.30 -17.34 3.39
N SER A 138 -8.71 -18.51 3.87
CA SER A 138 -9.08 -18.67 5.27
C SER A 138 -7.81 -18.76 6.12
N SER A 139 -7.75 -17.95 7.18
CA SER A 139 -6.69 -17.99 8.17
C SER A 139 -6.62 -19.36 8.88
N ASP A 140 -5.53 -19.62 9.59
CA ASP A 140 -5.33 -20.89 10.29
C ASP A 140 -4.70 -20.72 11.69
N LYS A 141 -4.26 -21.84 12.28
CA LYS A 141 -3.65 -21.88 13.62
C LYS A 141 -2.44 -20.97 13.81
N HIS A 142 -1.77 -20.53 12.74
CA HIS A 142 -0.62 -19.63 12.84
C HIS A 142 -1.03 -18.15 12.89
N ASP A 143 -2.31 -17.84 12.64
CA ASP A 143 -2.84 -16.50 12.76
C ASP A 143 -2.58 -15.90 14.14
N ARG A 144 -2.16 -14.64 14.18
CA ARG A 144 -1.73 -13.99 15.41
C ARG A 144 -2.88 -13.41 16.22
N TYR A 145 -4.00 -13.12 15.59
CA TYR A 145 -5.09 -12.34 16.17
C TYR A 145 -6.24 -13.22 16.62
N ASN A 146 -6.63 -14.20 15.79
CA ASN A 146 -7.68 -15.17 16.13
C ASN A 146 -7.34 -16.56 15.58
N LYS A 147 -7.38 -17.57 16.44
CA LYS A 147 -7.06 -18.96 16.05
C LYS A 147 -8.20 -19.67 15.31
N THR A 148 -9.38 -19.09 15.33
CA THR A 148 -10.52 -19.62 14.59
C THR A 148 -10.45 -19.14 13.15
N PRO A 149 -10.67 -20.01 12.15
CA PRO A 149 -10.58 -19.63 10.74
C PRO A 149 -11.48 -18.44 10.41
N HIS A 150 -10.93 -17.44 9.73
CA HIS A 150 -11.57 -16.20 9.32
C HIS A 150 -10.97 -15.70 7.99
N PRO A 151 -11.60 -14.74 7.28
CA PRO A 151 -11.06 -14.20 6.04
C PRO A 151 -9.74 -13.42 6.21
N SER A 152 -8.76 -13.70 5.36
CA SER A 152 -7.53 -12.91 5.26
C SER A 152 -7.08 -12.77 3.80
N TYR A 153 -6.43 -11.65 3.51
CA TYR A 153 -6.03 -11.23 2.18
C TYR A 153 -4.62 -10.67 2.20
N GLU A 154 -3.84 -11.00 1.18
CA GLU A 154 -2.45 -10.55 1.02
C GLU A 154 -2.26 -9.98 -0.38
N PHE A 155 -1.54 -8.87 -0.46
CA PHE A 155 -1.25 -8.15 -1.70
C PHE A 155 0.25 -7.85 -1.79
N LYS A 156 0.83 -8.15 -2.95
CA LYS A 156 2.15 -7.72 -3.41
C LYS A 156 1.94 -6.84 -4.63
N ILE A 157 2.13 -5.54 -4.47
CA ILE A 157 1.77 -4.54 -5.46
C ILE A 157 3.06 -3.91 -6.01
N PRO A 158 3.31 -4.02 -7.33
CA PRO A 158 4.56 -3.54 -7.90
C PRO A 158 4.57 -2.00 -8.01
N LEU A 159 5.68 -1.40 -7.57
CA LEU A 159 5.95 0.02 -7.69
C LEU A 159 6.21 0.46 -9.14
N SER A 160 6.39 -0.49 -10.08
CA SER A 160 6.37 -0.19 -11.52
C SER A 160 5.03 0.39 -11.99
N LEU A 161 3.93 0.01 -11.32
CA LEU A 161 2.59 0.57 -11.58
C LEU A 161 2.37 1.87 -10.81
N LEU A 162 2.71 1.88 -9.52
CA LEU A 162 2.39 2.98 -8.63
C LEU A 162 3.35 4.17 -8.72
N GLY A 163 4.56 3.96 -9.22
CA GLY A 163 5.67 4.88 -8.98
C GLY A 163 6.07 4.90 -7.50
N ARG A 164 7.23 5.50 -7.20
CA ARG A 164 7.74 5.64 -5.83
C ARG A 164 7.35 7.02 -5.26
N SER A 165 6.68 7.03 -4.12
CA SER A 165 6.27 8.23 -3.37
C SER A 165 6.36 7.97 -1.86
N ASP A 166 6.62 9.02 -1.06
CA ASP A 166 6.55 8.96 0.41
C ASP A 166 5.12 9.13 0.93
N ASN A 167 4.20 9.51 0.05
CA ASN A 167 2.80 9.73 0.36
C ASN A 167 1.93 9.34 -0.85
N TYR A 168 0.99 8.43 -0.64
CA TYR A 168 -0.06 8.08 -1.60
C TYR A 168 -1.42 8.36 -0.97
N GLY A 169 -2.42 8.71 -1.79
CA GLY A 169 -3.80 8.53 -1.35
C GLY A 169 -4.09 7.04 -1.22
N PHE A 170 -4.78 6.62 -0.18
CA PHE A 170 -4.94 5.21 0.17
C PHE A 170 -6.35 4.90 0.64
N PHE A 171 -6.85 3.76 0.17
CA PHE A 171 -8.16 3.26 0.56
C PHE A 171 -8.14 1.73 0.58
N ILE A 172 -8.83 1.16 1.55
CA ILE A 172 -9.15 -0.26 1.56
C ILE A 172 -10.64 -0.48 1.75
N SER A 173 -11.14 -1.59 1.20
CA SER A 173 -12.47 -2.09 1.50
C SER A 173 -12.47 -3.60 1.57
N VAL A 174 -13.16 -4.16 2.55
CA VAL A 174 -13.51 -5.57 2.66
C VAL A 174 -15.02 -5.69 2.47
N PHE A 175 -15.43 -6.63 1.63
CA PHE A 175 -16.82 -7.06 1.53
C PHE A 175 -16.99 -8.39 2.24
N ASP A 176 -17.88 -8.42 3.22
CA ASP A 176 -18.36 -9.62 3.90
C ASP A 176 -19.69 -10.02 3.27
N ALA A 177 -19.72 -11.18 2.61
CA ALA A 177 -20.89 -11.68 1.92
C ALA A 177 -21.96 -12.26 2.87
N HIS A 178 -21.58 -12.67 4.08
CA HIS A 178 -22.48 -13.15 5.11
C HIS A 178 -23.40 -12.03 5.60
N THR A 179 -22.80 -10.92 6.03
CA THR A 179 -23.52 -9.74 6.53
C THR A 179 -23.96 -8.80 5.42
N LYS A 180 -23.34 -8.92 4.23
CA LYS A 180 -23.50 -8.02 3.08
C LYS A 180 -23.04 -6.60 3.38
N ASN A 181 -22.09 -6.45 4.29
CA ASN A 181 -21.52 -5.17 4.68
C ASN A 181 -20.19 -4.90 3.97
N HIS A 182 -19.87 -3.61 3.86
CA HIS A 182 -18.55 -3.14 3.48
C HIS A 182 -17.88 -2.48 4.67
N TYR A 183 -16.66 -2.90 4.93
CA TYR A 183 -15.79 -2.33 5.94
C TYR A 183 -14.65 -1.61 5.23
N SER A 184 -14.47 -0.31 5.48
CA SER A 184 -13.47 0.50 4.76
C SER A 184 -12.62 1.34 5.68
N TRP A 185 -11.44 1.69 5.17
CA TRP A 185 -10.65 2.82 5.67
C TRP A 185 -10.32 3.76 4.49
N PRO A 186 -10.54 5.09 4.61
CA PRO A 186 -11.23 5.80 5.69
C PRO A 186 -12.62 5.28 6.05
N TYR A 187 -13.08 5.56 7.27
CA TYR A 187 -14.38 5.08 7.74
C TYR A 187 -15.53 5.87 7.10
N LYS A 188 -16.68 5.21 6.88
CA LYS A 188 -17.93 5.82 6.38
C LYS A 188 -17.76 6.54 5.02
N VAL A 189 -16.99 5.95 4.12
CA VAL A 189 -16.94 6.39 2.72
C VAL A 189 -18.19 5.88 2.00
N ASP A 190 -18.96 6.79 1.39
CA ASP A 190 -20.21 6.49 0.69
C ASP A 190 -19.96 5.58 -0.53
N ASN A 191 -20.10 4.26 -0.35
CA ASN A 191 -20.14 3.31 -1.45
C ASN A 191 -21.56 3.25 -2.02
N GLN A 192 -21.74 3.74 -3.24
CA GLN A 192 -23.05 3.76 -3.91
C GLN A 192 -23.54 2.36 -4.34
N SER A 193 -22.68 1.33 -4.33
CA SER A 193 -23.05 -0.07 -4.60
C SER A 193 -22.00 -1.07 -4.10
N ILE A 194 -22.35 -2.38 -4.10
CA ILE A 194 -21.47 -3.51 -3.69
C ILE A 194 -20.14 -3.55 -4.47
N VAL A 195 -20.09 -2.94 -5.66
CA VAL A 195 -18.93 -3.00 -6.56
C VAL A 195 -18.30 -1.61 -6.78
N SER A 196 -18.89 -0.55 -6.24
CA SER A 196 -18.44 0.82 -6.50
C SER A 196 -17.27 1.18 -5.60
N ILE A 197 -16.09 1.35 -6.20
CA ILE A 197 -14.93 1.95 -5.56
C ILE A 197 -15.20 3.46 -5.43
N PRO A 198 -14.99 4.07 -4.25
CA PRO A 198 -15.24 5.49 -4.05
C PRO A 198 -14.18 6.36 -4.71
N SER A 199 -14.48 7.65 -4.84
CA SER A 199 -13.60 8.62 -5.48
C SER A 199 -12.33 8.89 -4.66
N PRO A 200 -11.17 9.16 -5.30
CA PRO A 200 -9.90 9.45 -4.62
C PRO A 200 -9.96 10.60 -3.60
N ASN A 201 -10.84 11.58 -3.80
CA ASN A 201 -11.06 12.66 -2.85
C ASN A 201 -11.61 12.23 -1.47
N GLN A 202 -12.06 10.97 -1.34
CA GLN A 202 -12.52 10.37 -0.09
C GLN A 202 -11.48 9.44 0.54
N TRP A 203 -10.34 9.23 -0.12
CA TRP A 203 -9.28 8.33 0.35
C TRP A 203 -8.38 9.04 1.36
N GLY A 204 -7.88 8.29 2.33
CA GLY A 204 -6.93 8.78 3.33
C GLY A 204 -5.52 8.83 2.76
N ASP A 205 -4.52 8.96 3.61
CA ASP A 205 -3.11 8.92 3.21
C ASP A 205 -2.42 7.65 3.74
N ILE A 206 -1.53 7.07 2.93
CA ILE A 206 -0.51 6.13 3.39
C ILE A 206 0.87 6.77 3.26
N VAL A 207 1.60 6.85 4.36
CA VAL A 207 2.82 7.65 4.47
C VAL A 207 4.01 6.80 4.90
N SER A 208 5.15 6.94 4.21
CA SER A 208 6.45 6.40 4.62
C SER A 208 7.16 7.46 5.48
N PRO A 209 7.05 7.44 6.82
CA PRO A 209 7.54 8.52 7.68
C PRO A 209 9.07 8.68 7.64
N ASP A 210 9.77 7.59 7.34
CA ASP A 210 11.22 7.52 7.15
C ASP A 210 11.68 7.96 5.75
N LYS A 211 10.74 8.24 4.83
CA LYS A 211 10.98 8.53 3.41
C LYS A 211 11.83 7.47 2.71
N SER A 212 11.76 6.23 3.18
CA SER A 212 12.41 5.12 2.49
C SER A 212 11.70 4.77 1.19
N LEU A 213 10.44 5.19 1.03
CA LEU A 213 9.84 5.51 -0.26
C LEU A 213 9.67 7.02 -0.34
N PRO A 214 10.09 7.73 -1.42
CA PRO A 214 10.94 7.23 -2.48
C PRO A 214 12.37 6.96 -1.99
N GLU A 215 12.95 5.82 -2.37
CA GLU A 215 14.35 5.52 -2.03
C GLU A 215 15.26 6.61 -2.62
N PHE A 216 16.20 7.13 -1.80
CA PHE A 216 17.25 8.00 -2.31
C PHE A 216 18.07 7.22 -3.33
N ASN A 217 17.94 7.56 -4.61
CA ASN A 217 18.79 6.98 -5.63
C ASN A 217 20.26 7.34 -5.33
N LEU A 218 21.04 6.34 -4.92
CA LEU A 218 22.47 6.47 -4.64
C LEU A 218 23.23 7.08 -5.81
N PHE A 219 22.81 6.84 -7.06
CA PHE A 219 23.39 7.51 -8.22
C PHE A 219 23.12 9.01 -8.23
N SER A 220 21.89 9.44 -7.93
CA SER A 220 21.57 10.88 -7.80
C SER A 220 22.39 11.52 -6.68
N LEU A 221 22.59 10.80 -5.58
CA LEU A 221 23.41 11.25 -4.45
C LEU A 221 24.89 11.37 -4.85
N LEU A 222 25.42 10.39 -5.60
CA LEU A 222 26.78 10.40 -6.14
C LEU A 222 27.00 11.52 -7.16
N VAL A 223 26.03 11.79 -8.05
CA VAL A 223 26.10 12.90 -9.01
C VAL A 223 26.17 14.25 -8.30
N ILE A 224 25.52 14.41 -7.14
CA ILE A 224 25.59 15.64 -6.34
C ILE A 224 26.90 15.72 -5.55
N LEU A 225 27.33 14.62 -4.92
CA LEU A 225 28.52 14.61 -4.05
C LEU A 225 29.84 14.70 -4.83
N PHE A 226 29.93 14.08 -5.99
CA PHE A 226 31.15 14.04 -6.79
C PHE A 226 31.71 15.43 -7.16
N PRO A 227 30.92 16.38 -7.72
CA PRO A 227 31.39 17.73 -8.03
C PRO A 227 31.70 18.55 -6.77
N ILE A 228 31.01 18.33 -5.65
CA ILE A 228 31.29 19.00 -4.38
C ILE A 228 32.67 18.59 -3.86
N ILE A 229 32.95 17.28 -3.84
CA ILE A 229 34.25 16.74 -3.42
C ILE A 229 35.36 17.25 -4.35
N LEU A 230 35.13 17.24 -5.67
CA LEU A 230 36.08 17.74 -6.65
C LEU A 230 36.37 19.25 -6.45
N GLY A 231 35.32 20.03 -6.18
CA GLY A 231 35.42 21.45 -5.86
C GLY A 231 36.26 21.70 -4.61
N ILE A 232 36.00 20.98 -3.51
CA ILE A 232 36.77 21.09 -2.26
C ILE A 232 38.26 20.74 -2.49
N GLN A 233 38.54 19.72 -3.29
CA GLN A 233 39.93 19.34 -3.64
C GLN A 233 40.63 20.41 -4.48
N LEU A 234 39.94 21.05 -5.42
CA LEU A 234 40.50 22.13 -6.24
C LEU A 234 40.74 23.40 -5.41
N PHE A 235 39.78 23.80 -4.56
CA PHE A 235 39.91 24.97 -3.70
C PHE A 235 40.99 24.81 -2.62
N SER A 236 41.15 23.62 -2.05
CA SER A 236 42.21 23.34 -1.07
C SER A 236 43.60 23.40 -1.70
N LYS A 237 43.78 22.87 -2.92
CA LYS A 237 45.04 23.00 -3.69
C LYS A 237 45.35 24.45 -4.07
N PHE A 238 44.35 25.23 -4.49
CA PHE A 238 44.53 26.65 -4.79
C PHE A 238 44.96 27.47 -3.56
N ARG A 239 44.42 27.19 -2.37
CA ARG A 239 44.86 27.84 -1.12
C ARG A 239 46.32 27.52 -0.77
N PHE A 240 46.73 26.26 -0.91
CA PHE A 240 48.12 25.86 -0.67
C PHE A 240 49.11 26.50 -1.65
N SER A 241 48.74 26.58 -2.94
CA SER A 241 49.57 27.24 -3.95
C SER A 241 49.72 28.74 -3.70
N LYS A 242 48.68 29.40 -3.19
CA LYS A 242 48.71 30.84 -2.86
C LYS A 242 49.57 31.14 -1.62
N LEU A 243 49.62 30.22 -0.65
CA LEU A 243 50.50 30.32 0.51
C LEU A 243 51.98 30.16 0.11
N LEU A 244 52.31 29.22 -0.76
CA LEU A 244 53.67 29.03 -1.27
C LEU A 244 54.19 30.22 -2.11
N TYR A 245 53.32 30.92 -2.83
CA TYR A 245 53.71 32.08 -3.64
C TYR A 245 54.01 33.34 -2.80
N ASN A 246 53.49 33.45 -1.58
CA ASN A 246 53.73 34.59 -0.69
C ASN A 246 54.98 34.44 0.21
N TYR A 247 55.74 33.34 0.07
CA TYR A 247 56.94 33.05 0.86
C TYR A 247 58.25 33.04 0.04
N ASN A 248 58.20 33.43 -1.25
CA ASN A 248 59.37 33.71 -2.10
C ASN A 248 59.38 35.19 -2.50
#